data_AF-A0A1Q6HBS4-F1
#
_entry.id   AF-A0A1Q6HBS4-F1
#
_cell.length_a   1.000
_cell.length_b   1.000
_cell.length_c   1.000
_cell.angle_alpha   90.00
_cell.angle_beta   90.00
_cell.angle_gamma   90.00
#
_symmetry.space_group_name_H-M   'P 1'
#
loop_
_entity.id
_entity.type
_entity.pdbx_description
1 polymer ?
#
loop_
_entity_poly.entity_id
_entity_poly.type
_entity_poly.pdbx_seq_one_letter_code
_entity_poly.pdbx_strand_id
1 'polypeptide(L)'
;MSKKEEYIIKNKEYIKAKASEEGYNELPGGVLYKIIEQGNGGKSPDINSVVTVHYRGLLVGGRLFDSSYRQGYPLAIRLKDVIEGWQIALTHMHVGDKWNVVIPSELGYGRRAAGDIPGNSTLIFDIELLGIG
;
A
#
# COMPACT_ATOMS: atom_id res chain seq x y z
N MET A 1 -25.16 -4.35 -15.31
CA MET A 1 -23.72 -4.65 -15.22
C MET A 1 -23.55 -5.87 -14.34
N SER A 2 -22.50 -6.66 -14.54
CA SER A 2 -22.19 -7.77 -13.64
C SER A 2 -21.56 -7.27 -12.34
N LYS A 3 -21.72 -8.02 -11.24
CA LYS A 3 -21.07 -7.72 -9.95
C LYS A 3 -19.55 -7.54 -10.08
N LYS A 4 -18.92 -8.26 -11.03
CA LYS A 4 -17.48 -8.16 -11.31
C LYS A 4 -17.13 -6.83 -11.98
N GLU A 5 -17.92 -6.38 -12.95
CA GLU A 5 -17.69 -5.09 -13.62
C GLU A 5 -17.90 -3.93 -12.65
N GLU A 6 -18.96 -3.97 -11.84
CA GLU A 6 -19.21 -2.97 -10.79
C GLU A 6 -18.05 -2.89 -9.80
N TYR A 7 -17.49 -4.04 -9.40
CA TYR A 7 -16.31 -4.09 -8.54
C TYR A 7 -15.09 -3.41 -9.18
N ILE A 8 -14.80 -3.71 -10.44
CA ILE A 8 -13.67 -3.11 -11.17
C ILE A 8 -13.86 -1.59 -11.30
N ILE A 9 -15.07 -1.15 -11.65
CA ILE A 9 -15.40 0.29 -11.79
C ILE A 9 -15.18 0.99 -10.45
N LYS A 10 -15.74 0.46 -9.37
CA LYS A 10 -15.61 1.04 -8.02
C LYS A 10 -14.14 1.18 -7.58
N ASN A 11 -13.30 0.20 -7.88
CA ASN A 11 -11.87 0.25 -7.55
C ASN A 11 -11.12 1.31 -8.37
N LYS A 12 -11.44 1.45 -9.66
CA LYS A 12 -10.87 2.49 -10.52
C LYS A 12 -11.32 3.90 -10.12
N GLU A 13 -12.60 4.06 -9.81
CA GLU A 13 -13.16 5.33 -9.33
C GLU A 13 -12.54 5.75 -8.00
N TYR A 14 -12.29 4.80 -7.10
CA TYR A 14 -11.61 5.09 -5.84
C TYR A 14 -10.22 5.71 -6.04
N ILE A 15 -9.41 5.16 -6.95
CA ILE A 15 -8.08 5.73 -7.26
C ILE A 15 -8.22 7.13 -7.84
N LYS A 16 -9.12 7.34 -8.80
CA LYS A 16 -9.35 8.67 -9.41
C LYS A 16 -9.77 9.71 -8.36
N ALA A 17 -10.66 9.32 -7.45
CA ALA A 17 -11.10 10.18 -6.36
C ALA A 17 -9.93 10.52 -5.43
N LYS A 18 -9.09 9.53 -5.06
CA LYS A 18 -7.92 9.75 -4.21
C LYS A 18 -6.83 10.57 -4.88
N ALA A 19 -6.61 10.42 -6.18
CA ALA A 19 -5.66 11.24 -6.94
C ALA A 19 -6.06 12.73 -6.98
N SER A 20 -7.36 13.02 -6.84
CA SER A 20 -7.89 14.39 -6.80
C SER A 20 -8.08 14.92 -5.38
N GLU A 21 -7.81 14.11 -4.35
CA GLU A 21 -7.98 14.48 -2.95
C GLU A 21 -6.74 15.22 -2.43
N GLU A 22 -6.96 16.32 -1.72
CA GLU A 22 -5.87 17.12 -1.16
C GLU A 22 -4.98 16.31 -0.20
N GLY A 23 -3.67 16.43 -0.41
CA GLY A 23 -2.63 15.76 0.37
C GLY A 23 -2.24 14.37 -0.16
N TYR A 24 -2.93 13.83 -1.17
CA TYR A 24 -2.39 12.70 -1.92
C TYR A 24 -1.43 13.18 -3.00
N ASN A 25 -0.31 12.49 -3.10
CA ASN A 25 0.70 12.66 -4.12
C ASN A 25 0.84 11.36 -4.91
N GLU A 26 1.33 11.46 -6.15
CA GLU A 26 1.51 10.31 -7.04
C GLU A 26 2.98 9.91 -7.14
N LEU A 27 3.22 8.60 -7.13
CA LEU A 27 4.48 7.91 -7.35
C LEU A 27 4.39 7.09 -8.66
N PRO A 28 5.51 6.54 -9.16
CA PRO A 28 5.51 5.75 -10.37
C PRO A 28 4.41 4.68 -10.43
N GLY A 29 3.84 4.51 -11.62
CA GLY A 29 2.80 3.52 -11.89
C GLY A 29 1.44 3.79 -11.22
N GLY A 30 1.20 5.03 -10.78
CA GLY A 30 -0.09 5.45 -10.22
C GLY A 30 -0.28 5.06 -8.76
N VAL A 31 0.79 4.72 -8.05
CA VAL A 31 0.74 4.57 -6.58
C VAL A 31 0.49 5.94 -5.99
N LEU A 32 -0.53 6.07 -5.16
CA LEU A 32 -0.81 7.31 -4.46
C LEU A 32 -0.38 7.17 -3.01
N TYR A 33 0.10 8.25 -2.41
CA TYR A 33 0.40 8.27 -0.99
C TYR A 33 0.00 9.59 -0.35
N LYS A 34 -0.34 9.53 0.93
CA LYS A 34 -0.56 10.68 1.80
C LYS A 34 0.24 10.49 3.07
N ILE A 35 1.04 11.50 3.42
CA ILE A 35 1.82 11.52 4.65
C ILE A 35 0.84 11.71 5.81
N ILE A 36 0.82 10.76 6.74
CA ILE A 36 0.02 10.83 7.98
C ILE A 36 0.89 11.33 9.12
N GLU A 37 2.12 10.83 9.19
CA GLU A 37 3.14 11.28 10.12
C GLU A 37 4.48 11.29 9.38
N GLN A 38 5.23 12.37 9.58
CA GLN A 38 6.57 12.50 9.04
C GLN A 38 7.57 12.08 10.12
N GLY A 39 8.42 11.11 9.80
CA GLY A 39 9.51 10.69 10.65
C GLY A 39 10.61 11.75 10.74
N ASN A 40 11.71 11.41 11.39
CA ASN A 40 12.80 12.36 11.67
C ASN A 40 13.68 12.67 10.43
N GLY A 41 13.28 12.21 9.24
CA GLY A 41 14.13 12.19 8.06
C GLY A 41 15.29 11.19 8.20
N GLY A 42 15.91 10.78 7.10
CA GLY A 42 17.02 9.85 7.14
C GLY A 42 17.25 9.11 5.83
N LYS A 43 17.74 7.87 5.92
CA LYS A 43 17.92 7.00 4.77
C LYS A 43 16.60 6.33 4.40
N SER A 44 16.26 6.30 3.11
CA SER A 44 15.20 5.45 2.57
C SER A 44 15.74 4.05 2.25
N PRO A 45 14.92 3.00 2.38
CA PRO A 45 15.32 1.66 1.98
C PRO A 45 15.55 1.60 0.48
N ASP A 46 16.47 0.73 0.07
CA ASP A 46 16.59 0.30 -1.33
C ASP A 46 15.87 -1.03 -1.53
N ILE A 47 15.81 -1.49 -2.78
CA ILE A 47 15.07 -2.72 -3.14
C ILE A 47 15.61 -3.99 -2.46
N ASN A 48 16.88 -3.99 -2.05
CA ASN A 48 17.52 -5.13 -1.40
C ASN A 48 17.42 -5.09 0.12
N SER A 49 16.95 -3.97 0.68
CA SER A 49 16.84 -3.76 2.12
C SER A 49 15.82 -4.70 2.76
N VAL A 50 16.07 -5.06 4.01
CA VAL A 50 15.05 -5.64 4.88
C VAL A 50 14.36 -4.49 5.60
N VAL A 51 13.05 -4.36 5.45
CA VAL A 51 12.26 -3.33 6.13
C VAL A 51 11.52 -3.95 7.31
N THR A 52 11.41 -3.18 8.40
CA THR A 52 10.54 -3.51 9.53
C THR A 52 9.37 -2.54 9.53
N VAL A 53 8.13 -3.04 9.46
CA VAL A 53 6.95 -2.19 9.32
C VAL A 53 5.79 -2.62 10.22
N HIS A 54 5.03 -1.63 10.66
CA HIS A 54 3.63 -1.84 11.03
C HIS A 54 2.73 -1.52 9.85
N TYR A 55 1.67 -2.32 9.65
CA TYR A 55 0.73 -2.05 8.56
C TYR A 55 -0.70 -2.54 8.81
N ARG A 56 -1.62 -1.94 8.06
CA ARG A 56 -3.00 -2.41 7.88
C ARG A 56 -3.35 -2.37 6.40
N GLY A 57 -3.78 -3.50 5.85
CA GLY A 57 -4.23 -3.66 4.48
C GLY A 57 -5.75 -3.74 4.39
N LEU A 58 -6.35 -2.80 3.65
CA LEU A 58 -7.78 -2.63 3.45
C LEU A 58 -8.13 -2.72 1.97
N LEU A 59 -9.29 -3.30 1.66
CA LEU A 59 -9.89 -3.19 0.34
C LEU A 59 -10.75 -1.92 0.24
N VAL A 60 -11.05 -1.51 -0.99
CA VAL A 60 -12.06 -0.46 -1.24
C VAL A 60 -13.39 -0.83 -0.57
N GLY A 61 -13.86 0.06 0.30
CA GLY A 61 -14.99 -0.19 1.20
C GLY A 61 -14.60 -0.50 2.65
N GLY A 62 -13.30 -0.49 2.99
CA GLY A 62 -12.81 -0.55 4.36
C GLY A 62 -12.68 -1.95 4.95
N ARG A 63 -12.87 -3.01 4.16
CA ARG A 63 -12.68 -4.39 4.66
C ARG A 63 -11.19 -4.66 4.87
N LEU A 64 -10.81 -4.96 6.11
CA LEU A 64 -9.47 -5.42 6.46
C LEU A 64 -9.21 -6.81 5.87
N PHE A 65 -8.12 -6.96 5.14
CA PHE A 65 -7.66 -8.27 4.63
C PHE A 65 -6.38 -8.74 5.32
N ASP A 66 -5.52 -7.82 5.78
CA ASP A 66 -4.29 -8.18 6.48
C ASP A 66 -3.83 -7.06 7.42
N SER A 67 -3.09 -7.42 8.47
CA SER A 67 -2.49 -6.45 9.39
C SER A 67 -1.47 -7.08 10.33
N SER A 68 -0.32 -6.43 10.50
CA SER A 68 0.68 -6.86 11.51
C SER A 68 0.19 -6.66 12.95
N TYR A 69 -0.71 -5.70 13.19
CA TYR A 69 -1.29 -5.49 14.52
C TYR A 69 -2.11 -6.69 15.02
N ARG A 70 -2.67 -7.51 14.13
CA ARG A 70 -3.35 -8.77 14.51
C ARG A 70 -2.38 -9.82 15.06
N GLN A 71 -1.13 -9.77 14.63
CA GLN A 71 -0.07 -10.68 15.09
C GLN A 71 0.62 -10.16 16.36
N GLY A 72 0.48 -8.85 16.65
CA GLY A 72 1.02 -8.22 17.86
C GLY A 72 2.48 -7.77 17.75
N TYR A 73 3.12 -7.95 16.59
CA TYR A 73 4.50 -7.54 16.34
C TYR A 73 4.68 -7.01 14.90
N PRO A 74 5.69 -6.14 14.64
CA PRO A 74 6.01 -5.66 13.30
C PRO A 74 6.42 -6.77 12.34
N LEU A 75 6.18 -6.56 11.04
CA LEU A 75 6.66 -7.46 9.99
C LEU A 75 8.06 -7.04 9.55
N ALA A 76 9.01 -7.98 9.57
CA ALA A 76 10.32 -7.83 8.93
C ALA A 76 10.34 -8.61 7.60
N ILE A 77 10.57 -7.92 6.48
CA ILE A 77 10.50 -8.52 5.15
C ILE A 77 11.49 -7.85 4.17
N ARG A 78 12.01 -8.62 3.21
CA ARG A 78 12.81 -8.08 2.11
C ARG A 78 11.93 -7.33 1.14
N LEU A 79 12.31 -6.11 0.79
CA LEU A 79 11.47 -5.24 -0.04
C LEU A 79 11.20 -5.85 -1.43
N LYS A 80 12.20 -6.49 -2.05
CA LYS A 80 12.03 -7.20 -3.32
C LYS A 80 11.04 -8.38 -3.31
N ASP A 81 10.64 -8.88 -2.14
CA ASP A 81 9.77 -10.06 -2.03
C ASP A 81 8.28 -9.68 -1.82
N VAL A 82 7.94 -8.39 -1.80
CA VAL A 82 6.55 -7.89 -1.70
C VAL A 82 6.06 -7.31 -3.02
N ILE A 83 4.76 -6.98 -3.08
CA ILE A 83 4.13 -6.37 -4.26
C ILE A 83 4.84 -5.09 -4.71
N GLU A 84 4.85 -4.82 -6.01
CA GLU A 84 5.55 -3.67 -6.60
C GLU A 84 5.11 -2.33 -6.01
N GLY A 85 3.83 -2.16 -5.67
CA GLY A 85 3.36 -0.93 -5.04
C GLY A 85 3.98 -0.66 -3.67
N TRP A 86 4.31 -1.70 -2.90
CA TRP A 86 5.07 -1.55 -1.65
C TRP A 86 6.53 -1.19 -1.93
N GLN A 87 7.14 -1.82 -2.94
CA GLN A 87 8.50 -1.49 -3.37
C GLN A 87 8.61 -0.01 -3.71
N ILE A 88 7.70 0.49 -4.55
CA ILE A 88 7.63 1.90 -4.96
C ILE A 88 7.38 2.82 -3.77
N ALA A 89 6.43 2.51 -2.89
CA ALA A 89 6.12 3.40 -1.78
C ALA A 89 7.27 3.47 -0.75
N LEU A 90 7.78 2.32 -0.33
CA LEU A 90 8.76 2.25 0.77
C LEU A 90 10.11 2.85 0.39
N THR A 91 10.55 2.78 -0.87
CA THR A 91 11.80 3.43 -1.30
C THR A 91 11.73 4.97 -1.27
N HIS A 92 10.54 5.54 -1.07
CA HIS A 92 10.33 6.98 -0.85
C HIS A 92 10.04 7.35 0.61
N MET A 93 9.86 6.35 1.48
CA MET A 93 9.66 6.56 2.92
C MET A 93 10.99 6.63 3.66
N HIS A 94 10.97 7.23 4.84
CA HIS A 94 12.04 7.25 5.82
C HIS A 94 11.59 6.55 7.11
N VAL A 95 12.56 6.11 7.92
CA VAL A 95 12.25 5.55 9.24
C VAL A 95 11.49 6.58 10.09
N GLY A 96 10.38 6.14 10.69
CA GLY A 96 9.42 6.95 11.43
C GLY A 96 8.26 7.47 10.58
N ASP A 97 8.33 7.37 9.23
CA ASP A 97 7.21 7.80 8.40
C ASP A 97 6.01 6.87 8.57
N LYS A 98 4.83 7.48 8.63
CA LYS A 98 3.54 6.81 8.53
C LYS A 98 2.75 7.34 7.36
N TRP A 99 2.48 6.50 6.38
CA TRP A 99 1.79 6.90 5.16
C TRP A 99 0.51 6.09 4.98
N ASN A 100 -0.51 6.72 4.39
CA ASN A 100 -1.58 6.00 3.72
C ASN A 100 -1.21 5.86 2.25
N VAL A 101 -1.19 4.64 1.73
CA VAL A 101 -0.74 4.28 0.39
C VAL A 101 -1.87 3.57 -0.34
N VAL A 102 -2.22 4.05 -1.54
CA VAL A 102 -3.23 3.45 -2.42
C VAL A 102 -2.54 2.88 -3.64
N ILE A 103 -2.72 1.57 -3.84
CA ILE A 103 -1.99 0.80 -4.84
C ILE A 103 -2.98 0.30 -5.92
N PRO A 104 -2.78 0.69 -7.19
CA PRO A 104 -3.50 0.13 -8.32
C PRO A 104 -3.35 -1.39 -8.39
N SER A 105 -4.38 -2.08 -8.88
CA SER A 105 -4.38 -3.54 -8.89
C SER A 105 -3.19 -4.14 -9.64
N GLU A 106 -2.74 -3.46 -10.70
CA GLU A 106 -1.62 -3.82 -11.55
C GLU A 106 -0.29 -3.88 -10.79
N LEU A 107 -0.13 -3.07 -9.74
CA LEU A 107 1.04 -3.07 -8.84
C LEU A 107 0.77 -3.82 -7.52
N GLY A 108 -0.40 -4.46 -7.41
CA GLY A 108 -0.81 -5.35 -6.33
C GLY A 108 -0.88 -6.79 -6.80
N TYR A 109 -2.08 -7.38 -6.79
CA TYR A 109 -2.31 -8.79 -7.18
C TYR A 109 -2.90 -8.97 -8.60
N GLY A 110 -3.06 -7.88 -9.34
CA GLY A 110 -3.52 -7.85 -10.72
C GLY A 110 -4.94 -8.39 -10.89
N ARG A 111 -5.19 -9.06 -12.02
CA ARG A 111 -6.52 -9.56 -12.40
C ARG A 111 -6.95 -10.84 -11.67
N ARG A 112 -6.02 -11.49 -10.95
CA ARG A 112 -6.25 -12.76 -10.26
C ARG A 112 -6.61 -12.50 -8.80
N ALA A 113 -7.42 -13.37 -8.23
CA ALA A 113 -7.66 -13.34 -6.80
C ALA A 113 -6.44 -13.87 -6.03
N ALA A 114 -6.23 -13.36 -4.82
CA ALA A 114 -5.15 -13.77 -3.91
C ALA A 114 -5.72 -13.92 -2.49
N GLY A 115 -5.93 -15.16 -2.05
CA GLY A 115 -6.65 -15.43 -0.80
C GLY A 115 -8.02 -14.75 -0.79
N ASP A 116 -8.24 -13.89 0.20
CA ASP A 116 -9.48 -13.11 0.33
C ASP A 116 -9.55 -11.88 -0.58
N ILE A 117 -8.51 -11.55 -1.34
CA ILE A 117 -8.44 -10.36 -2.18
C ILE A 117 -9.00 -10.68 -3.58
N PRO A 118 -10.12 -10.07 -4.01
CA PRO A 118 -10.63 -10.28 -5.37
C PRO A 118 -9.66 -9.76 -6.43
N GLY A 119 -9.74 -10.32 -7.64
CA GLY A 119 -8.97 -9.78 -8.76
C GLY A 119 -9.40 -8.36 -9.14
N ASN A 120 -8.44 -7.53 -9.55
CA ASN A 120 -8.59 -6.10 -9.84
C ASN A 120 -8.90 -5.24 -8.61
N SER A 121 -8.50 -5.69 -7.42
CA SER A 121 -8.59 -4.89 -6.20
C SER A 121 -7.58 -3.76 -6.20
N THR A 122 -8.03 -2.55 -5.94
CA THR A 122 -7.20 -1.47 -5.40
C THR A 122 -6.93 -1.78 -3.93
N LEU A 123 -5.67 -1.71 -3.52
CA LEU A 123 -5.27 -1.97 -2.14
C LEU A 123 -5.00 -0.64 -1.42
N ILE A 124 -5.44 -0.52 -0.18
CA ILE A 124 -5.16 0.63 0.68
C ILE A 124 -4.34 0.13 1.85
N PHE A 125 -3.18 0.72 2.07
CA PHE A 125 -2.31 0.39 3.17
C PHE A 125 -2.06 1.61 4.05
N ASP A 126 -2.25 1.46 5.35
CA ASP A 126 -1.55 2.32 6.31
C ASP A 126 -0.23 1.63 6.62
N ILE A 127 0.89 2.29 6.38
CA ILE A 127 2.24 1.75 6.57
C ILE A 127 3.00 2.66 7.51
N GLU A 128 3.67 2.08 8.49
CA GLU A 128 4.59 2.76 9.40
C GLU A 128 5.96 2.07 9.28
N LEU A 129 6.97 2.81 8.82
CA LEU A 129 8.31 2.28 8.61
C LEU A 129 9.14 2.43 9.89
N LEU A 130 9.45 1.31 10.54
CA LEU A 130 10.12 1.29 11.85
C LEU A 130 11.63 1.12 11.74
N GLY A 131 12.12 0.53 10.66
CA GLY A 131 13.55 0.27 10.51
C GLY A 131 13.95 -0.30 9.16
N ILE A 132 15.25 -0.19 8.89
CA ILE A 132 15.93 -0.68 7.68
C ILE A 132 17.14 -1.50 8.16
N GLY A 133 17.23 -2.75 7.71
CA GLY A 133 18.32 -3.69 8.00
C GLY A 133 19.23 -3.95 6.80
#